data_AF-A0A352V5B1-F1
#
_entry.id   AF-A0A352V5B1-F1
#
_cell.length_a   1.000
_cell.length_b   1.000
_cell.length_c   1.000
_cell.angle_alpha   90.00
_cell.angle_beta   90.00
_cell.angle_gamma   90.00
#
_symmetry.space_group_name_H-M   'P 1'
#
loop_
_entity.id
_entity.type
_entity.pdbx_description
1 polymer ?
#
loop_
_entity_poly.entity_id
_entity_poly.type
_entity_poly.pdbx_seq_one_letter_code
_entity_poly.pdbx_strand_id
1 'polypeptide(L)'
;MSEERKIPIINDDIDFFSYGIRCDNEEIKKEDAQNYVKLDFNGFCGQLGTKVYLVNNHPKKSISVLIKIQFMYENRLCENYTTIKVYPTQKKEIGCTIPGPSISQKFIYSIVSAEYSKE
;
A
#
# COMPACT_ATOMS: atom_id res chain seq x y z
N MET A 1 -73.68 -5.13 9.17
CA MET A 1 -72.71 -4.06 9.50
C MET A 1 -71.40 -4.49 8.85
N SER A 2 -71.21 -4.24 7.55
CA SER A 2 -71.03 -2.92 6.91
C SER A 2 -69.83 -2.20 7.54
N GLU A 3 -68.81 -1.77 6.84
CA GLU A 3 -68.54 -1.70 5.40
C GLU A 3 -67.05 -1.35 5.28
N GLU A 4 -66.45 -1.76 4.17
CA GLU A 4 -65.09 -1.44 3.78
C GLU A 4 -64.83 0.07 3.84
N ARG A 5 -63.70 0.48 4.42
CA ARG A 5 -63.09 1.78 4.09
C ARG A 5 -61.93 1.55 3.14
N LYS A 6 -62.23 1.74 1.85
CA LYS A 6 -61.26 2.02 0.79
C LYS A 6 -60.56 3.35 1.09
N ILE A 7 -59.24 3.34 1.05
CA ILE A 7 -58.42 4.56 0.91
C ILE A 7 -57.67 4.40 -0.43
N PRO A 8 -57.67 5.42 -1.30
CA PRO A 8 -57.44 5.27 -2.73
C PRO A 8 -56.00 4.92 -3.10
N ILE A 9 -55.89 4.11 -4.15
CA ILE A 9 -54.66 3.90 -4.92
C ILE A 9 -54.39 5.21 -5.66
N ILE A 10 -53.33 5.91 -5.26
CA ILE A 10 -52.73 6.95 -6.10
C ILE A 10 -51.70 6.22 -6.96
N ASN A 11 -52.08 5.90 -8.19
CA ASN A 11 -51.14 5.65 -9.27
C ASN A 11 -50.78 7.01 -9.85
N ASP A 12 -49.53 7.42 -9.70
CA ASP A 12 -48.87 8.33 -10.64
C ASP A 12 -47.36 8.13 -10.50
N ASP A 13 -46.82 7.34 -11.43
CA ASP A 13 -45.48 7.41 -12.02
C ASP A 13 -44.32 7.82 -11.11
N ILE A 14 -43.76 6.85 -10.39
CA ILE A 14 -42.35 6.91 -10.00
C ILE A 14 -41.69 5.63 -10.50
N ASP A 15 -40.96 5.75 -11.62
CA ASP A 15 -39.93 4.81 -12.07
C ASP A 15 -38.84 4.72 -11.00
N PHE A 16 -39.10 3.95 -9.94
CA PHE A 16 -38.06 3.54 -9.02
C PHE A 16 -37.38 2.33 -9.66
N PHE A 17 -36.36 2.60 -10.49
CA PHE A 17 -35.35 1.61 -10.82
C PHE A 17 -34.73 1.10 -9.52
N SER A 18 -35.33 0.04 -8.98
CA SER A 18 -34.74 -0.82 -7.98
C SER A 18 -33.54 -1.51 -8.62
N TYR A 19 -32.41 -0.81 -8.67
CA TYR A 19 -31.11 -1.48 -8.70
C TYR A 19 -31.00 -2.23 -7.39
N GLY A 20 -31.38 -3.51 -7.42
CA GLY A 20 -31.19 -4.43 -6.32
C GLY A 20 -29.73 -4.35 -5.89
N ILE A 21 -29.51 -3.86 -4.67
CA ILE A 21 -28.22 -3.94 -4.01
C ILE A 21 -27.98 -5.43 -3.77
N ARG A 22 -27.24 -6.06 -4.68
CA ARG A 22 -26.65 -7.37 -4.45
C ARG A 22 -25.57 -7.19 -3.40
N CYS A 23 -25.90 -7.51 -2.16
CA CYS A 23 -24.93 -7.79 -1.11
C CYS A 23 -24.30 -9.16 -1.38
N ASP A 24 -23.56 -9.29 -2.47
CA ASP A 24 -22.59 -10.37 -2.57
C ASP A 24 -21.42 -9.96 -1.68
N ASN A 25 -21.43 -10.43 -0.43
CA ASN A 25 -20.27 -10.48 0.45
C ASN A 25 -19.25 -11.49 -0.10
N GLU A 26 -18.81 -11.33 -1.34
CA GLU A 26 -17.47 -11.73 -1.69
C GLU A 26 -16.58 -10.67 -1.05
N GLU A 27 -16.12 -10.94 0.18
CA GLU A 27 -14.78 -10.49 0.56
C GLU A 27 -13.85 -11.09 -0.49
N ILE A 28 -13.70 -10.40 -1.63
CA ILE A 28 -12.54 -10.53 -2.47
C ILE A 28 -11.43 -10.25 -1.48
N LYS A 29 -10.79 -11.32 -0.99
CA LYS A 29 -9.52 -11.26 -0.29
C LYS A 29 -8.57 -10.64 -1.30
N LYS A 30 -8.60 -9.31 -1.40
CA LYS A 30 -7.60 -8.53 -2.11
C LYS A 30 -6.35 -8.95 -1.41
N GLU A 31 -5.58 -9.80 -2.08
CA GLU A 31 -4.24 -10.15 -1.70
C GLU A 31 -3.54 -8.82 -1.35
N ASP A 32 -3.27 -8.60 -0.06
CA ASP A 32 -2.66 -7.35 0.35
C ASP A 32 -1.22 -7.36 -0.18
N ALA A 33 -0.90 -6.38 -1.03
CA ALA A 33 0.42 -6.27 -1.62
C ALA A 33 1.52 -6.16 -0.54
N GLN A 34 1.19 -5.67 0.66
CA GLN A 34 2.13 -5.64 1.79
C GLN A 34 2.63 -7.03 2.18
N ASN A 35 1.79 -8.07 2.08
CA ASN A 35 2.16 -9.43 2.47
C ASN A 35 3.25 -10.04 1.58
N TYR A 36 3.47 -9.47 0.39
CA TYR A 36 4.43 -9.98 -0.58
C TYR A 36 5.73 -9.20 -0.61
N VAL A 37 5.81 -8.06 0.06
CA VAL A 37 7.01 -7.22 0.06
C VAL A 37 7.73 -7.29 1.40
N LYS A 38 9.06 -7.32 1.34
CA LYS A 38 9.91 -7.27 2.52
C LYS A 38 11.13 -6.40 2.28
N LEU A 39 11.53 -5.69 3.32
CA LEU A 39 12.87 -5.11 3.40
C LEU A 39 13.81 -6.20 3.94
N ASP A 40 14.75 -6.62 3.11
CA ASP A 40 15.82 -7.54 3.48
C ASP A 40 17.04 -6.69 3.83
N PHE A 41 17.30 -6.58 5.14
CA PHE A 41 18.29 -5.68 5.71
C PHE A 41 18.98 -6.32 6.92
N ASN A 42 20.32 -6.36 6.87
CA ASN A 42 21.16 -7.04 7.85
C ASN A 42 22.01 -6.07 8.70
N GLY A 43 21.57 -4.84 8.93
CA GLY A 43 22.45 -3.88 9.61
C GLY A 43 22.25 -2.38 9.81
N PHE A 44 23.31 -1.61 9.66
CA PHE A 44 23.25 -0.15 9.50
C PHE A 44 23.66 0.19 8.07
N CYS A 45 22.91 1.05 7.38
CA CYS A 45 23.39 1.65 6.13
C CYS A 45 24.57 2.57 6.48
N GLY A 46 25.75 2.34 5.93
CA GLY A 46 26.98 3.07 6.31
C GLY A 46 28.23 2.51 5.62
N GLN A 47 29.40 3.06 5.97
CA GLN A 47 30.71 2.84 5.33
C GLN A 47 31.11 1.36 5.06
N LEU A 48 30.52 0.40 5.77
CA LEU A 48 30.75 -1.04 5.57
C LEU A 48 29.90 -1.68 4.46
N GLY A 49 29.14 -0.88 3.69
CA GLY A 49 28.51 -1.35 2.45
C GLY A 49 27.31 -2.27 2.66
N THR A 50 26.64 -2.20 3.82
CA THR A 50 25.41 -2.98 4.02
C THR A 50 24.32 -2.45 3.10
N LYS A 51 23.94 -3.29 2.13
CA LYS A 51 22.92 -3.00 1.13
C LYS A 51 21.54 -3.27 1.71
N VAL A 52 20.61 -2.36 1.42
CA VAL A 52 19.19 -2.55 1.68
C VAL A 52 18.55 -3.09 0.42
N TYR A 53 17.83 -4.19 0.55
CA TYR A 53 17.07 -4.77 -0.55
C TYR A 53 15.58 -4.69 -0.27
N LEU A 54 14.83 -4.33 -1.30
CA LEU A 54 13.38 -4.51 -1.32
C LEU A 54 13.08 -5.74 -2.18
N VAL A 55 12.42 -6.72 -1.58
CA VAL A 55 12.09 -7.99 -2.23
C VAL A 55 10.59 -8.06 -2.45
N ASN A 56 10.18 -8.38 -3.67
CA ASN A 56 8.81 -8.73 -4.02
C ASN A 56 8.72 -10.26 -4.22
N ASN A 57 8.08 -10.96 -3.29
CA ASN A 57 7.85 -12.41 -3.36
C ASN A 57 6.60 -12.78 -4.18
N HIS A 58 5.86 -11.80 -4.71
CA HIS A 58 4.69 -12.08 -5.53
C HIS A 58 5.13 -12.70 -6.86
N PRO A 59 4.51 -13.82 -7.30
CA PRO A 59 4.97 -14.54 -8.49
C PRO A 59 4.67 -13.83 -9.81
N LYS A 60 3.59 -13.03 -9.86
CA LYS A 60 3.09 -12.44 -11.12
C LYS A 60 2.94 -10.91 -11.18
N LYS A 61 2.74 -10.22 -10.04
CA LYS A 61 2.37 -8.80 -10.01
C LYS A 61 3.55 -7.94 -9.56
N SER A 62 3.72 -6.81 -10.24
CA SER A 62 4.61 -5.75 -9.78
C SER A 62 3.97 -5.02 -8.59
N ILE A 63 4.78 -4.61 -7.64
CA ILE A 63 4.33 -3.88 -6.46
C ILE A 63 5.08 -2.56 -6.37
N SER A 64 4.33 -1.47 -6.23
CA SER A 64 4.82 -0.14 -5.90
C SER A 64 4.83 -0.01 -4.38
N VAL A 65 6.00 0.24 -3.80
CA VAL A 65 6.17 0.33 -2.35
C VAL A 65 6.59 1.74 -1.97
N LEU A 66 5.84 2.36 -1.06
CA LEU A 66 6.24 3.62 -0.42
C LEU A 66 7.13 3.30 0.78
N ILE A 67 8.37 3.76 0.71
CA ILE A 67 9.37 3.57 1.77
C ILE A 67 9.61 4.90 2.45
N LYS A 68 9.57 4.88 3.78
CA LYS A 68 10.04 5.96 4.65
C LYS A 68 11.48 5.68 5.07
N ILE A 69 12.32 6.69 4.95
CA ILE A 69 13.73 6.66 5.34
C ILE A 69 13.92 7.72 6.42
N GLN A 70 14.25 7.32 7.63
CA GLN A 70 14.56 8.23 8.74
C GLN A 70 16.07 8.23 9.01
N PHE A 71 16.62 9.42 9.25
CA PHE A 71 18.06 9.60 9.45
C PHE A 71 18.35 10.84 10.31
N MET A 72 19.53 10.88 10.91
CA MET A 72 20.01 12.05 11.64
C MET A 72 20.98 12.85 10.77
N TYR A 73 20.72 14.15 10.59
CA TYR A 73 21.59 15.09 9.89
C TYR A 73 21.75 16.35 10.72
N GLU A 74 23.00 16.76 11.02
CA GLU A 74 23.30 17.94 11.86
C GLU A 74 22.49 17.99 13.18
N ASN A 75 22.42 16.84 13.88
CA ASN A 75 21.63 16.64 15.10
C ASN A 75 20.11 16.88 14.96
N ARG A 76 19.58 16.83 13.74
CA ARG A 76 18.14 16.89 13.46
C ARG A 76 17.66 15.56 12.88
N LEU A 77 16.50 15.12 13.33
CA LEU A 77 15.81 13.97 12.72
C LEU A 77 15.19 14.43 11.40
N CYS A 78 15.58 13.78 10.33
CA CYS A 78 15.07 14.02 8.99
C CYS A 78 14.34 12.78 8.48
N GLU A 79 13.35 13.01 7.62
CA GLU A 79 12.57 11.96 6.97
C GLU A 79 12.56 12.18 5.46
N ASN A 80 12.67 11.10 4.71
CA ASN A 80 12.50 11.10 3.26
C ASN A 80 11.54 9.97 2.87
N TYR A 81 10.75 10.20 1.83
CA TYR A 81 9.76 9.26 1.33
C TYR A 81 10.06 8.97 -0.14
N THR A 82 10.12 7.69 -0.51
CA THR A 82 10.39 7.29 -1.88
C THR A 82 9.51 6.12 -2.30
N THR A 83 8.98 6.18 -3.51
CA THR A 83 8.18 5.11 -4.08
C THR A 83 9.03 4.28 -5.02
N ILE A 84 9.13 2.99 -4.75
CA ILE A 84 9.95 2.06 -5.51
C ILE A 84 9.06 0.96 -6.09
N LYS A 85 9.01 0.88 -7.42
CA LYS A 85 8.43 -0.26 -8.13
C LYS A 85 9.41 -1.43 -8.11
N VAL A 86 8.91 -2.60 -7.72
CA VAL A 86 9.63 -3.87 -7.70
C VAL A 86 8.83 -4.92 -8.47
N TYR A 87 9.48 -5.49 -9.49
CA TYR A 87 8.88 -6.47 -10.39
C TYR A 87 8.64 -7.82 -9.69
N PRO A 88 7.80 -8.71 -10.26
CA PRO A 88 7.52 -10.01 -9.65
C PRO A 88 8.81 -10.78 -9.37
N THR A 89 8.91 -11.42 -8.21
CA THR A 89 10.07 -12.20 -7.75
C THR A 89 11.40 -11.42 -7.65
N GLN A 90 11.38 -10.11 -7.86
CA GLN A 90 12.59 -9.30 -7.91
C GLN A 90 13.11 -8.97 -6.51
N LYS A 91 14.44 -9.07 -6.35
CA LYS A 91 15.19 -8.46 -5.25
C LYS A 91 15.91 -7.21 -5.77
N LYS A 92 15.41 -6.03 -5.41
CA LYS A 92 15.94 -4.75 -5.88
C LYS A 92 16.77 -4.09 -4.79
N GLU A 93 18.01 -3.72 -5.11
CA GLU A 93 18.83 -2.89 -4.24
C GLU A 93 18.27 -1.45 -4.25
N ILE A 94 17.96 -0.91 -3.08
CA ILE A 94 17.37 0.44 -2.94
C ILE A 94 18.37 1.49 -2.41
N GLY A 95 19.59 1.05 -2.13
CA GLY A 95 20.74 1.88 -1.77
C GLY A 95 20.64 2.58 -0.41
N CYS A 96 21.75 3.24 -0.03
CA CYS A 96 21.81 4.20 1.07
C CYS A 96 21.78 5.60 0.45
N THR A 97 20.60 6.20 0.32
CA THR A 97 20.31 7.30 -0.61
C THR A 97 20.46 8.71 -0.01
N ILE A 98 21.46 8.97 0.84
CA ILE A 98 21.66 10.32 1.42
C ILE A 98 23.12 10.81 1.30
N PRO A 99 23.34 12.03 0.77
CA PRO A 99 24.66 12.66 0.66
C PRO A 99 25.14 13.19 2.02
N GLY A 100 26.36 12.82 2.42
CA GLY A 100 27.02 13.31 3.64
C GLY A 100 28.20 12.41 4.03
N PRO A 101 29.05 12.79 5.02
CA PRO A 101 30.09 11.90 5.54
C PRO A 101 29.42 10.67 6.17
N SER A 102 29.38 9.58 5.41
CA SER A 102 28.62 8.34 5.60
C SER A 102 29.11 7.44 6.74
N ILE A 103 30.00 7.96 7.59
CA ILE A 103 30.76 7.20 8.58
C ILE A 103 29.97 6.99 9.87
N SER A 104 28.96 7.83 10.16
CA SER A 104 28.23 7.79 11.45
C SER A 104 26.70 7.96 11.34
N GLN A 105 26.14 8.10 10.13
CA GLN A 105 24.70 8.30 9.95
C GLN A 105 23.95 6.96 9.99
N LYS A 106 23.01 6.83 10.93
CA LYS A 106 22.10 5.70 11.00
C LYS A 106 20.87 5.99 10.15
N PHE A 107 20.49 5.03 9.31
CA PHE A 107 19.28 5.07 8.49
C PHE A 107 18.32 3.99 8.95
N ILE A 108 17.05 4.36 9.10
CA ILE A 108 15.95 3.45 9.42
C ILE A 108 15.02 3.44 8.22
N TYR A 109 14.76 2.25 7.68
CA TYR A 109 13.87 2.04 6.54
C TYR A 109 12.59 1.34 7.02
N SER A 110 11.44 1.85 6.59
CA SER A 110 10.15 1.22 6.86
C SER A 110 9.24 1.27 5.64
N ILE A 111 8.45 0.21 5.44
CA ILE A 111 7.40 0.17 4.44
C ILE A 111 6.19 0.90 5.02
N VAL A 112 5.76 1.96 4.35
CA VAL A 112 4.57 2.75 4.73
C VAL A 112 3.33 2.16 4.06
N SER A 113 3.44 1.86 2.76
CA SER A 113 2.38 1.23 2.00
C SER A 113 2.96 0.40 0.85
N ALA A 114 2.17 -0.55 0.36
CA ALA A 114 2.46 -1.33 -0.82
C ALA A 114 1.18 -1.50 -1.62
N GLU A 115 1.26 -1.28 -2.92
CA GLU A 115 0.11 -1.36 -3.83
C GLU A 115 0.53 -2.09 -5.10
N TYR A 116 -0.37 -2.90 -5.67
CA TYR A 116 -0.11 -3.46 -7.00
C TYR A 116 0.05 -2.33 -8.02
N SER A 117 1.16 -2.34 -8.75
CA SER A 117 1.38 -1.36 -9.80
C SER A 117 0.32 -1.54 -10.89
N LYS A 118 -0.30 -0.43 -11.30
CA LYS A 118 -1.09 -0.42 -12.54
C LYS A 118 -0.13 -0.60 -13.73
N GLU A 119 -0.47 -1.53 -14.62
CA GLU A 119 0.25 -1.76 -15.88
C GLU A 119 -0.02 -0.64 -16.87
#